data_AF-A0A3R9E494-F1
#
_entry.id   AF-A0A3R9E494-F1
#
_cell.length_a   1.000
_cell.length_b   1.000
_cell.length_c   1.000
_cell.angle_alpha   90.00
_cell.angle_beta   90.00
_cell.angle_gamma   90.00
#
_symmetry.space_group_name_H-M   'P 1'
#
loop_
_entity.id
_entity.type
_entity.pdbx_description
1 polymer ?
#
loop_
_entity_poly.entity_id
_entity_poly.type
_entity_poly.pdbx_seq_one_letter_code
_entity_poly.pdbx_strand_id
1 'polypeptide(L)'
;MQTWNKAFFKFMTIILMGTCCIACDLRKKNEVTVVENKNIIIKKFESDAEYIFGNQILGKKIFSSYNAERLIFQVKDLEQNSDNFINKIDGRLNKRGWNYKEKYKEAYIYCDRDMNQLELVPPIKIGTVMQSGEGQSLNQLVDYWNIGFIHSRHKRYVCNMNS
;
A
#
# COMPACT_ATOMS: atom_id res chain seq x y z
N MET A 1 48.41 38.27 -41.99
CA MET A 1 47.57 37.05 -41.92
C MET A 1 47.66 36.44 -40.51
N GLN A 2 47.17 37.14 -39.47
CA GLN A 2 47.32 36.68 -38.08
C GLN A 2 46.17 37.14 -37.14
N THR A 3 45.33 38.06 -37.59
CA THR A 3 44.16 38.57 -36.86
C THR A 3 42.90 37.72 -37.06
N TRP A 4 42.74 37.10 -38.24
CA TRP A 4 41.60 36.25 -38.57
C TRP A 4 41.53 34.96 -37.72
N ASN A 5 42.69 34.40 -37.34
CA ASN A 5 42.75 33.20 -36.50
C ASN A 5 42.25 33.45 -35.06
N LYS A 6 42.46 34.65 -34.49
CA LYS A 6 42.03 34.94 -33.11
C LYS A 6 40.52 35.12 -33.00
N ALA A 7 39.89 35.73 -34.01
CA ALA A 7 38.43 35.91 -34.05
C ALA A 7 37.72 34.56 -34.28
N PHE A 8 38.26 33.73 -35.18
CA PHE A 8 37.72 32.39 -35.46
C PHE A 8 37.84 31.45 -34.26
N PHE A 9 38.97 31.46 -33.54
CA PHE A 9 39.14 30.68 -32.31
C PHE A 9 38.22 31.13 -31.17
N LYS A 10 37.97 32.44 -31.02
CA LYS A 10 37.01 32.97 -30.04
C LYS A 10 35.57 32.58 -30.37
N PHE A 11 35.22 32.53 -31.66
CA PHE A 11 33.88 32.12 -32.09
C PHE A 11 33.65 30.61 -31.87
N MET A 12 34.65 29.78 -32.17
CA MET A 12 34.59 28.32 -31.93
C MET A 12 34.53 27.96 -30.44
N THR A 13 35.16 28.72 -29.55
CA THR A 13 35.08 28.49 -28.09
C THR A 13 33.72 28.85 -27.51
N ILE A 14 33.03 29.87 -28.03
CA ILE A 14 31.67 30.23 -27.62
C ILE A 14 30.66 29.15 -28.06
N ILE A 15 30.82 28.59 -29.26
CA ILE A 15 29.97 27.48 -29.75
C ILE A 15 30.17 26.22 -28.90
N LEU A 16 31.42 25.87 -28.56
CA LEU A 16 31.72 24.69 -27.74
C LEU A 16 31.18 24.82 -26.30
N MET A 17 31.18 26.02 -25.71
CA MET A 17 30.57 26.25 -24.38
C MET A 17 29.04 26.22 -24.43
N GLY A 18 28.41 26.62 -25.54
CA GLY A 18 26.96 26.55 -25.72
C GLY A 18 26.42 25.12 -25.84
N THR A 19 27.18 24.20 -26.45
CA THR A 19 26.76 22.80 -26.62
C THR A 19 26.95 21.93 -25.37
N CYS A 20 27.77 22.35 -24.39
CA CYS A 20 27.96 21.62 -23.14
C CYS A 20 26.80 21.77 -22.13
N CYS A 21 25.88 22.72 -22.34
CA CYS A 21 24.77 22.95 -21.40
C CYS A 21 23.49 22.15 -21.72
N ILE A 22 23.45 21.37 -22.80
CA ILE A 22 22.25 20.60 -23.21
C ILE A 22 22.37 19.11 -22.82
N ALA A 23 23.48 18.69 -22.21
CA ALA A 23 23.74 17.29 -21.85
C ALA A 23 23.57 16.96 -20.36
N CYS A 24 23.07 17.90 -19.54
CA CYS A 24 22.76 17.62 -18.13
C CYS A 24 21.25 17.46 -17.94
N ASP A 25 20.87 16.22 -17.68
CA ASP A 25 19.59 15.75 -17.14
C ASP A 25 18.37 15.73 -18.07
N LEU A 26 18.47 14.86 -19.09
CA LEU A 26 17.35 14.01 -19.48
C LEU A 26 17.58 12.59 -18.94
N ARG A 27 17.87 12.46 -17.64
CA ARG A 27 17.49 11.23 -16.94
C ARG A 27 15.97 11.20 -17.01
N LYS A 28 15.44 10.41 -17.94
CA LYS A 28 14.07 9.92 -17.91
C LYS A 28 13.84 9.31 -16.53
N LYS A 29 13.44 10.13 -15.56
CA LYS A 29 12.43 9.72 -14.62
C LYS A 29 11.18 9.61 -15.48
N ASN A 30 11.00 8.43 -16.07
CA ASN A 30 9.69 7.86 -16.04
C ASN A 30 9.35 7.73 -14.55
N GLU A 31 8.99 8.84 -13.89
CA GLU A 31 7.93 8.77 -12.92
C GLU A 31 6.78 8.25 -13.75
N VAL A 32 6.69 6.92 -13.82
CA VAL A 32 5.44 6.25 -14.04
C VAL A 32 4.59 6.89 -12.97
N THR A 33 3.82 7.88 -13.39
CA THR A 33 2.65 8.32 -12.66
C THR A 33 1.78 7.08 -12.73
N VAL A 34 2.06 6.15 -11.82
CA VAL A 34 1.11 5.18 -11.34
C VAL A 34 0.10 6.02 -10.56
N VAL A 35 -0.61 6.88 -11.30
CA VAL A 35 -2.02 7.09 -11.10
C VAL A 35 -2.63 5.77 -11.55
N GLU A 36 -2.32 4.67 -10.87
CA GLU A 36 -3.30 3.61 -10.70
C GLU A 36 -4.46 4.36 -10.07
N ASN A 37 -5.41 4.66 -10.95
CA ASN A 37 -6.54 5.52 -10.74
C ASN A 37 -7.08 5.16 -9.35
N LYS A 38 -6.93 6.04 -8.35
CA LYS A 38 -7.18 5.73 -6.93
C LYS A 38 -8.53 5.02 -6.74
N ASN A 39 -9.49 5.39 -7.59
CA ASN A 39 -10.80 4.79 -7.69
C ASN A 39 -10.78 3.29 -8.04
N ILE A 40 -9.87 2.80 -8.88
CA ILE A 40 -9.74 1.39 -9.25
C ILE A 40 -9.29 0.56 -8.06
N ILE A 41 -8.26 0.99 -7.33
CA ILE A 41 -7.75 0.25 -6.16
C ILE A 41 -8.80 0.18 -5.05
N ILE A 42 -9.43 1.31 -4.71
CA ILE A 42 -10.49 1.32 -3.70
C ILE A 42 -11.68 0.44 -4.15
N LYS A 43 -12.11 0.52 -5.41
CA LYS A 43 -13.19 -0.34 -5.93
C LYS A 43 -12.83 -1.83 -5.86
N LYS A 44 -11.58 -2.19 -6.12
CA LYS A 44 -11.11 -3.57 -5.93
C LYS A 44 -11.22 -3.99 -4.47
N PHE A 45 -10.75 -3.15 -3.54
CA PHE A 45 -10.84 -3.44 -2.11
C PHE A 45 -12.28 -3.57 -1.63
N GLU A 46 -13.19 -2.72 -2.12
CA GLU A 46 -14.62 -2.85 -1.83
C GLU A 46 -15.19 -4.17 -2.36
N SER A 47 -14.88 -4.53 -3.61
CA SER A 47 -15.33 -5.79 -4.21
C SER A 47 -14.81 -7.02 -3.46
N ASP A 48 -13.54 -7.00 -3.05
CA ASP A 48 -12.94 -8.09 -2.29
C ASP A 48 -13.54 -8.16 -0.88
N ALA A 49 -13.72 -7.01 -0.22
CA ALA A 49 -14.35 -6.95 1.10
C ALA A 49 -15.76 -7.53 1.07
N GLU A 50 -16.59 -7.11 0.10
CA GLU A 50 -17.95 -7.63 -0.07
C GLU A 50 -17.95 -9.14 -0.36
N TYR A 51 -17.00 -9.64 -1.14
CA TYR A 51 -16.89 -11.07 -1.41
C TYR A 51 -16.48 -11.89 -0.17
N ILE A 52 -15.52 -11.38 0.61
CA ILE A 52 -14.94 -12.10 1.75
C ILE A 52 -15.86 -12.02 2.97
N PHE A 53 -16.38 -10.83 3.29
CA PHE A 53 -17.09 -10.54 4.54
C PHE A 53 -18.59 -10.32 4.35
N GLY A 54 -19.05 -10.05 3.12
CA GLY A 54 -20.47 -9.93 2.80
C GLY A 54 -21.19 -8.87 3.63
N ASN A 55 -22.34 -9.25 4.19
CA ASN A 55 -23.19 -8.39 4.99
C ASN A 55 -22.67 -8.11 6.43
N GLN A 56 -21.51 -8.64 6.80
CA GLN A 56 -20.94 -8.48 8.13
C GLN A 56 -20.11 -7.19 8.28
N ILE A 57 -19.93 -6.44 7.19
CA ILE A 57 -19.14 -5.21 7.15
C ILE A 57 -19.88 -4.09 7.88
N LEU A 58 -19.19 -3.46 8.84
CA LEU A 58 -19.67 -2.33 9.63
C LEU A 58 -18.71 -1.15 9.53
N GLY A 59 -19.24 0.08 9.57
CA GLY A 59 -18.43 1.28 9.76
C GLY A 59 -17.36 1.52 8.69
N LYS A 60 -17.64 1.17 7.43
CA LYS A 60 -16.73 1.34 6.28
C LYS A 60 -16.24 2.78 6.17
N LYS A 61 -14.92 2.95 6.10
CA LYS A 61 -14.24 4.25 5.93
C LYS A 61 -13.12 4.12 4.90
N ILE A 62 -13.00 5.13 4.03
CA ILE A 62 -11.94 5.24 3.04
C ILE A 62 -11.02 6.38 3.44
N PHE A 63 -9.71 6.13 3.44
CA PHE A 63 -8.69 7.13 3.75
C PHE A 63 -7.66 7.17 2.63
N SER A 64 -7.48 8.35 2.04
CA SER A 64 -6.41 8.62 1.09
C SER A 64 -5.38 9.53 1.74
N SER A 65 -4.11 9.15 1.73
CA SER A 65 -3.01 10.02 2.15
C SER A 65 -1.90 10.05 1.11
N TYR A 66 -0.85 10.84 1.35
CA TYR A 66 0.33 10.85 0.48
C TYR A 66 0.98 9.46 0.38
N ASN A 67 0.90 8.64 1.44
CA ASN A 67 1.65 7.38 1.53
C ASN A 67 0.83 6.14 1.14
N ALA A 68 -0.50 6.18 1.19
CA ALA A 68 -1.33 5.02 0.91
C ALA A 68 -2.80 5.38 0.68
N GLU A 69 -3.51 4.47 0.01
CA GLU A 69 -4.96 4.37 -0.01
C GLU A 69 -5.40 3.26 0.97
N ARG A 70 -6.44 3.51 1.75
CA ARG A 70 -6.94 2.55 2.74
C ARG A 70 -8.44 2.43 2.71
N LEU A 71 -8.92 1.20 2.78
CA LEU A 71 -10.30 0.84 3.11
C LEU A 71 -10.28 0.14 4.46
N ILE A 72 -10.92 0.75 5.47
CA ILE A 72 -10.97 0.22 6.83
C ILE A 72 -12.43 -0.01 7.21
N PHE A 73 -12.72 -1.14 7.84
CA PHE A 73 -14.04 -1.47 8.35
C PHE A 73 -13.95 -2.47 9.49
N GLN A 74 -15.08 -2.73 10.11
CA GLN A 74 -15.20 -3.65 11.23
C GLN A 74 -16.05 -4.86 10.83
N VAL A 75 -15.74 -6.00 11.41
CA VAL A 75 -16.56 -7.22 11.28
C VAL A 75 -16.85 -7.74 12.68
N LYS A 76 -18.13 -7.95 12.99
CA LYS A 76 -18.53 -8.49 14.30
C LYS A 76 -18.29 -10.00 14.31
N ASP A 77 -17.50 -10.47 15.27
CA ASP A 77 -17.34 -11.91 15.50
C ASP A 77 -18.49 -12.41 16.38
N LEU A 78 -19.56 -12.89 15.75
CA LEU A 78 -20.75 -13.37 16.47
C LEU A 78 -20.48 -14.63 17.31
N GLU A 79 -19.36 -15.32 17.06
CA GLU A 79 -19.03 -16.57 17.75
C GLU A 79 -17.95 -16.39 18.83
N GLN A 80 -17.41 -15.17 19.00
CA GLN A 80 -16.37 -14.83 19.99
C GLN A 80 -15.13 -15.77 19.95
N ASN A 81 -14.92 -16.49 18.86
CA ASN A 81 -13.80 -17.41 18.69
C ASN A 81 -12.95 -17.00 17.49
N SER A 82 -11.90 -16.22 17.79
CA SER A 82 -11.00 -15.64 16.80
C SER A 82 -10.37 -16.68 15.87
N ASP A 83 -10.10 -17.88 16.37
CA ASP A 83 -9.39 -18.92 15.62
C ASP A 83 -10.33 -19.54 14.57
N ASN A 84 -11.64 -19.52 14.82
CA ASN A 84 -12.64 -19.96 13.86
C ASN A 84 -12.87 -18.91 12.75
N PHE A 85 -12.69 -17.62 13.05
CA PHE A 85 -12.92 -16.55 12.09
C PHE A 85 -12.01 -16.65 10.86
N ILE A 86 -10.70 -16.79 11.06
CA ILE A 86 -9.72 -16.88 9.96
C ILE A 86 -10.02 -18.07 9.07
N ASN A 87 -10.26 -19.25 9.66
CA ASN A 87 -10.57 -20.47 8.92
C ASN A 87 -11.82 -20.33 8.03
N LYS A 88 -12.82 -19.55 8.46
CA LYS A 88 -14.05 -19.30 7.68
C LYS A 88 -13.85 -18.39 6.48
N ILE A 89 -12.82 -17.55 6.50
CA ILE A 89 -12.58 -16.59 5.42
C ILE A 89 -11.41 -17.01 4.52
N ASP A 90 -10.53 -17.89 4.97
CA ASP A 90 -9.33 -18.32 4.25
C ASP A 90 -9.63 -18.77 2.81
N GLY A 91 -10.61 -19.66 2.62
CA GLY A 91 -11.01 -20.10 1.27
C GLY A 91 -11.50 -18.97 0.36
N ARG A 92 -12.07 -17.89 0.91
CA ARG A 92 -12.50 -16.70 0.14
C ARG A 92 -11.35 -15.75 -0.13
N LEU A 93 -10.43 -15.60 0.82
CA LEU A 93 -9.19 -14.83 0.67
C LEU A 93 -8.34 -15.41 -0.48
N ASN A 94 -8.10 -16.72 -0.44
CA ASN A 94 -7.32 -17.43 -1.45
C ASN A 94 -7.95 -17.31 -2.85
N LYS A 95 -9.28 -17.39 -2.97
CA LYS A 95 -10.00 -17.15 -4.24
C LYS A 95 -9.82 -15.75 -4.81
N ARG A 96 -9.54 -14.76 -3.97
CA ARG A 96 -9.24 -13.38 -4.37
C ARG A 96 -7.74 -13.10 -4.48
N GLY A 97 -6.91 -14.13 -4.32
CA GLY A 97 -5.46 -14.04 -4.42
C GLY A 97 -4.77 -13.46 -3.18
N TRP A 98 -5.48 -13.26 -2.07
CA TRP A 98 -4.88 -12.80 -0.82
C TRP A 98 -4.20 -13.99 -0.14
N ASN A 99 -2.87 -13.97 -0.12
CA ASN A 99 -2.06 -15.02 0.49
C ASN A 99 -1.55 -14.55 1.85
N TYR A 100 -1.63 -15.43 2.85
CA TYR A 100 -1.05 -15.16 4.15
C TYR A 100 0.47 -14.94 4.03
N LYS A 101 0.96 -13.85 4.65
CA LYS A 101 2.37 -13.48 4.65
C LYS A 101 2.99 -13.75 6.02
N GLU A 102 2.48 -13.13 7.06
CA GLU A 102 2.96 -13.29 8.43
C GLU A 102 1.97 -12.76 9.46
N LYS A 103 2.28 -12.99 10.74
CA LYS A 103 1.63 -12.34 11.87
C LYS A 103 2.55 -11.24 12.39
N TYR A 104 2.06 -10.01 12.40
CA TYR A 104 2.79 -8.84 12.94
C TYR A 104 2.05 -8.29 14.16
N LYS A 105 2.66 -8.40 15.34
CA LYS A 105 1.97 -8.16 16.63
C LYS A 105 0.65 -8.96 16.68
N GLU A 106 -0.49 -8.28 16.82
CA GLU A 106 -1.81 -8.93 16.84
C GLU A 106 -2.42 -9.13 15.45
N ALA A 107 -1.85 -8.52 14.41
CA ALA A 107 -2.42 -8.53 13.07
C ALA A 107 -1.99 -9.74 12.24
N TYR A 108 -2.95 -10.34 11.52
CA TYR A 108 -2.67 -11.27 10.42
C TYR A 108 -2.52 -10.47 9.13
N ILE A 109 -1.38 -10.62 8.47
CA ILE A 109 -1.03 -9.87 7.27
C ILE A 109 -1.14 -10.77 6.04
N TYR A 110 -1.88 -10.31 5.04
CA TYR A 110 -2.05 -10.95 3.75
C TYR A 110 -1.62 -10.01 2.62
N CYS A 111 -1.14 -10.58 1.52
CA CYS A 111 -0.72 -9.86 0.33
C CYS A 111 -1.35 -10.50 -0.91
N ASP A 112 -1.88 -9.69 -1.83
CA ASP A 112 -2.36 -10.20 -3.14
C ASP A 112 -1.47 -9.79 -4.32
N ARG A 113 -0.83 -8.63 -4.23
CA ARG A 113 0.07 -8.04 -5.21
C ARG A 113 1.14 -7.22 -4.51
N ASP A 114 2.11 -6.73 -5.28
CA ASP A 114 3.02 -5.70 -4.81
C ASP A 114 2.24 -4.52 -4.21
N MET A 115 2.66 -4.11 -3.00
CA MET A 115 2.17 -2.93 -2.28
C MET A 115 0.74 -3.01 -1.72
N ASN A 116 -0.01 -4.05 -2.06
CA ASN A 116 -1.32 -4.30 -1.48
C ASN A 116 -1.21 -5.21 -0.26
N GLN A 117 -1.76 -4.75 0.84
CA GLN A 117 -1.79 -5.46 2.10
C GLN A 117 -3.22 -5.52 2.64
N LEU A 118 -3.60 -6.67 3.15
CA LEU A 118 -4.78 -6.84 3.98
C LEU A 118 -4.31 -7.17 5.40
N GLU A 119 -4.76 -6.34 6.33
CA GLU A 119 -4.50 -6.45 7.75
C GLU A 119 -5.79 -6.86 8.45
N LEU A 120 -5.77 -8.01 9.14
CA LEU A 120 -6.87 -8.50 9.97
C LEU A 120 -6.44 -8.44 11.43
N VAL A 121 -7.06 -7.57 12.23
CA VAL A 121 -6.75 -7.44 13.66
C VAL A 121 -7.90 -8.03 14.49
N PRO A 122 -7.64 -9.03 15.36
CA PRO A 122 -8.66 -9.68 16.14
C PRO A 122 -9.21 -8.78 17.25
N PRO A 123 -10.42 -9.09 17.77
CA PRO A 123 -10.95 -8.40 18.93
C PRO A 123 -10.08 -8.61 20.18
N ILE A 124 -10.18 -7.69 21.14
CA ILE A 124 -9.51 -7.81 22.44
C ILE A 124 -10.03 -9.06 23.19
N LYS A 125 -9.14 -9.93 23.64
CA LYS A 125 -9.49 -11.06 24.51
C LYS A 125 -9.84 -10.55 25.91
N ILE A 126 -11.07 -10.76 26.34
CA ILE A 126 -11.52 -10.38 27.69
C ILE A 126 -10.79 -11.27 28.70
N GLY A 127 -9.93 -10.68 29.54
CA GLY A 127 -9.20 -11.39 30.61
C GLY A 127 -7.68 -11.15 30.63
N THR A 128 -7.10 -10.64 29.55
CA THR A 128 -5.76 -10.04 29.56
C THR A 128 -5.89 -8.55 29.89
N VAL A 129 -4.91 -7.98 30.62
CA VAL A 129 -4.86 -6.55 31.00
C VAL A 129 -5.36 -5.67 29.86
N MET A 130 -6.23 -4.68 30.15
CA MET A 130 -6.91 -3.76 29.22
C MET A 130 -5.96 -2.86 28.38
N GLN A 131 -4.90 -3.41 27.81
CA GLN A 131 -4.06 -2.76 26.83
C GLN A 131 -4.53 -3.25 25.46
N SER A 132 -5.15 -2.35 24.70
CA SER A 132 -5.46 -2.59 23.28
C SER A 132 -4.15 -2.92 22.56
N GLY A 133 -4.05 -4.12 22.02
CA GLY A 133 -2.93 -4.48 21.16
C GLY A 133 -3.01 -3.73 19.84
N GLU A 134 -1.85 -3.59 19.21
CA GLU A 134 -1.71 -2.94 17.92
C GLU A 134 -1.39 -3.96 16.84
N GLY A 135 -1.86 -3.70 15.63
CA GLY A 135 -1.35 -4.26 14.40
C GLY A 135 -0.24 -3.39 13.80
N GLN A 136 -0.11 -3.43 12.48
CA GLN A 136 0.81 -2.56 11.75
C GLN A 136 0.21 -1.18 11.50
N SER A 137 -1.07 -1.09 11.11
CA SER A 137 -1.77 0.19 10.89
C SER A 137 -3.08 0.31 11.66
N LEU A 138 -3.57 -0.78 12.24
CA LEU A 138 -4.85 -0.82 12.95
C LEU A 138 -4.67 -1.22 14.42
N ASN A 139 -5.58 -0.80 15.27
CA ASN A 139 -5.64 -1.22 16.67
C ASN A 139 -6.69 -2.32 16.86
N GLN A 140 -6.52 -3.13 17.89
CA GLN A 140 -7.57 -4.04 18.34
C GLN A 140 -8.79 -3.25 18.83
N LEU A 141 -9.97 -3.79 18.57
CA LEU A 141 -11.25 -3.24 19.02
C LEU A 141 -11.93 -4.22 19.97
N VAL A 142 -12.81 -3.72 20.83
CA VAL A 142 -13.66 -4.56 21.66
C VAL A 142 -14.71 -5.22 20.77
N ASP A 143 -14.86 -6.54 20.83
CA ASP A 143 -15.88 -7.35 20.12
C ASP A 143 -15.86 -7.33 18.58
N TYR A 144 -14.95 -6.58 17.96
CA TYR A 144 -14.86 -6.47 16.50
C TYR A 144 -13.46 -6.83 16.00
N TRP A 145 -13.46 -7.55 14.87
CA TRP A 145 -12.30 -7.56 13.99
C TRP A 145 -12.17 -6.20 13.32
N ASN A 146 -10.96 -5.65 13.32
CA ASN A 146 -10.63 -4.42 12.61
C ASN A 146 -9.86 -4.78 11.34
N ILE A 147 -10.45 -4.46 10.19
CA ILE A 147 -10.01 -4.92 8.88
C ILE A 147 -9.52 -3.74 8.06
N GLY A 148 -8.34 -3.87 7.46
CA GLY A 148 -7.73 -2.82 6.65
C GLY A 148 -7.17 -3.37 5.36
N PHE A 149 -7.75 -2.97 4.23
CA PHE A 149 -7.08 -3.06 2.94
C PHE A 149 -6.25 -1.80 2.73
N ILE A 150 -5.00 -1.98 2.36
CA ILE A 150 -4.01 -0.92 2.26
C ILE A 150 -3.26 -1.10 0.93
N HIS A 151 -3.32 -0.09 0.08
CA HIS A 151 -2.41 0.01 -1.06
C HIS A 151 -1.37 1.08 -0.73
N SER A 152 -0.14 0.65 -0.55
CA SER A 152 0.94 1.56 -0.28
C SER A 152 1.48 2.19 -1.56
N ARG A 153 1.87 3.46 -1.47
CA ARG A 153 2.59 4.14 -2.56
C ARG A 153 4.11 4.00 -2.42
N HIS A 154 4.61 3.49 -1.29
CA HIS A 154 6.03 3.27 -1.00
C HIS A 154 6.27 1.93 -0.28
N LYS A 155 7.50 1.37 -0.32
CA LYS A 155 7.84 0.10 0.33
C LYS A 155 7.92 0.17 1.86
N ARG A 156 6.82 0.54 2.52
CA ARG A 156 6.73 0.66 4.00
C ARG A 156 5.97 -0.48 4.67
N TYR A 157 5.32 -1.31 3.88
CA TYR A 157 4.46 -2.39 4.33
C TYR A 157 5.12 -3.73 4.04
N VAL A 158 4.65 -4.79 4.71
CA VAL A 158 5.25 -6.12 4.62
C VAL A 158 5.17 -6.69 3.20
N CYS A 159 4.11 -6.33 2.47
CA CYS A 159 3.88 -6.77 1.11
C CYS A 159 4.83 -6.09 0.11
N ASN A 160 5.91 -6.80 -0.21
CA ASN A 160 6.79 -6.57 -1.34
C ASN A 160 7.14 -7.95 -1.93
N MET A 161 6.65 -8.28 -3.12
CA MET A 161 6.91 -9.58 -3.76
C MET A 161 8.36 -9.71 -4.26
N ASN A 162 9.15 -8.64 -4.18
CA ASN A 162 10.57 -8.58 -4.58
C ASN A 162 11.54 -8.44 -3.38
N SER A 163 11.19 -8.93 -2.19
CA SER A 163 12.12 -9.04 -1.04
C SER A 163 12.34 -10.47 -0.62
#